data_AF-A0A951YZZ5-F1
#
_entry.id   AF-A0A951YZZ5-F1
#
_cell.length_a   1.000
_cell.length_b   1.000
_cell.length_c   1.000
_cell.angle_alpha   90.00
_cell.angle_beta   90.00
_cell.angle_gamma   90.00
#
_symmetry.space_group_name_H-M   'P 1'
#
loop_
_entity.id
_entity.type
_entity.pdbx_description
1 polymer ?
#
loop_
_entity_poly.entity_id
_entity_poly.type
_entity_poly.pdbx_seq_one_letter_code
_entity_poly.pdbx_strand_id
1 'polypeptide(L)'
;MTRATDAAQAHGKGKNGKATHRAKAHAEHDERSAREQARDDERYVDEHGDQLSASVRRAKWVHGPEDRPERDGQTLATRSLEVIRAWADARGAQPATAPGGDTEHPRVLRFDFPGYDRELQPVSWEAWGDTFTSRDLVFLYQETLSSGRQSNFFRLDSPEREDG
;
A
#
# COMPACT_ATOMS: atom_id res chain seq x y z
N MET A 1 20.43 45.82 -58.85
CA MET A 1 20.78 44.52 -58.25
C MET A 1 19.52 43.95 -57.60
N THR A 2 19.36 42.64 -57.69
CA THR A 2 18.09 41.97 -57.95
C THR A 2 17.64 41.11 -56.76
N ARG A 3 16.31 41.10 -56.57
CA ARG A 3 15.45 40.07 -55.94
C ARG A 3 15.42 39.86 -54.42
N ALA A 4 14.17 39.92 -53.95
CA ALA A 4 13.59 39.22 -52.81
C ALA A 4 13.43 37.72 -53.07
N THR A 5 13.45 36.93 -51.98
CA THR A 5 12.88 35.58 -51.72
C THR A 5 13.33 35.21 -50.29
N ASP A 6 12.67 34.46 -49.43
CA ASP A 6 11.30 33.94 -49.24
C ASP A 6 11.30 33.44 -47.77
N ALA A 7 10.13 33.13 -47.23
CA ALA A 7 9.89 32.69 -45.87
C ALA A 7 10.42 31.28 -45.54
N ALA A 8 10.70 31.01 -44.27
CA ALA A 8 10.63 29.66 -43.70
C ALA A 8 10.33 29.70 -42.19
N GLN A 9 9.05 29.89 -41.92
CA GLN A 9 8.23 29.32 -40.85
C GLN A 9 8.89 28.35 -39.85
N ALA A 10 8.98 28.79 -38.59
CA ALA A 10 9.20 27.93 -37.44
C ALA A 10 7.92 27.12 -37.13
N HIS A 11 7.97 25.79 -37.29
CA HIS A 11 6.95 24.88 -36.77
C HIS A 11 7.44 24.24 -35.46
N GLY A 12 7.14 24.90 -34.34
CA GLY A 12 7.09 24.24 -33.03
C GLY A 12 5.74 23.53 -32.89
N LYS A 13 5.65 22.24 -33.21
CA LYS A 13 4.44 21.44 -32.98
C LYS A 13 4.62 20.58 -31.72
N GLY A 14 3.84 20.92 -30.69
CA GLY A 14 3.92 20.38 -29.33
C GLY A 14 3.73 18.87 -29.23
N LYS A 15 4.51 18.25 -28.34
CA LYS A 15 4.44 16.83 -27.96
C LYS A 15 3.67 16.59 -26.65
N ASN A 16 2.85 17.55 -26.19
CA ASN A 16 2.21 17.49 -24.85
C ASN A 16 0.95 16.60 -24.74
N GLY A 17 0.42 16.03 -25.83
CA GLY A 17 -0.81 15.24 -25.78
C GLY A 17 -0.64 13.78 -25.32
N LYS A 18 0.53 13.16 -25.53
CA LYS A 18 0.72 11.72 -25.25
C LYS A 18 0.90 11.40 -23.76
N ALA A 19 1.47 12.33 -23.00
CA ALA A 19 1.70 12.16 -21.55
C ALA A 19 0.40 12.23 -20.74
N THR A 20 -0.53 13.11 -21.14
CA THR A 20 -1.80 13.31 -20.42
C THR A 20 -2.75 12.12 -20.57
N HIS A 21 -2.83 11.52 -21.76
CA HIS A 21 -3.63 10.30 -21.98
C HIS A 21 -3.10 9.09 -21.20
N ARG A 22 -1.76 8.94 -21.10
CA ARG A 22 -1.16 7.84 -20.34
C ARG A 22 -1.40 8.00 -18.83
N ALA A 23 -1.20 9.21 -18.28
CA ALA A 23 -1.47 9.49 -16.88
C ALA A 23 -2.94 9.25 -16.52
N LYS A 24 -3.86 9.69 -17.40
CA LYS A 24 -5.30 9.45 -17.23
C LYS A 24 -5.65 7.96 -17.25
N ALA A 25 -5.07 7.18 -18.17
CA ALA A 25 -5.31 5.75 -18.26
C ALA A 25 -4.77 4.98 -17.03
N HIS A 26 -3.64 5.40 -16.47
CA HIS A 26 -3.13 4.84 -15.21
C HIS A 26 -4.08 5.16 -14.05
N ALA A 27 -4.48 6.43 -13.88
CA ALA A 27 -5.43 6.80 -12.82
C ALA A 27 -6.76 6.04 -12.93
N GLU A 28 -7.30 5.87 -14.14
CA GLU A 28 -8.53 5.10 -14.37
C GLU A 28 -8.36 3.59 -14.08
N HIS A 29 -7.16 3.06 -14.29
CA HIS A 29 -6.83 1.68 -13.94
C HIS A 29 -6.73 1.52 -12.42
N ASP A 30 -6.00 2.41 -11.75
CA ASP A 30 -5.81 2.40 -10.30
C ASP A 30 -7.15 2.55 -9.57
N GLU A 31 -8.03 3.46 -10.02
CA GLU A 31 -9.38 3.60 -9.49
C GLU A 31 -10.24 2.35 -9.68
N ARG A 32 -10.07 1.62 -10.81
CA ARG A 32 -10.80 0.37 -11.04
C ARG A 32 -10.32 -0.71 -10.09
N SER A 33 -9.00 -0.87 -9.96
CA SER A 33 -8.40 -1.83 -9.04
C SER A 33 -8.80 -1.56 -7.60
N ALA A 34 -8.80 -0.29 -7.16
CA ALA A 34 -9.27 0.09 -5.83
C ALA A 34 -10.75 -0.27 -5.62
N ARG A 35 -11.63 -0.07 -6.61
CA ARG A 35 -13.05 -0.46 -6.53
C ARG A 35 -13.26 -1.98 -6.47
N GLU A 36 -12.45 -2.75 -7.19
CA GLU A 36 -12.48 -4.21 -7.12
C GLU A 36 -12.00 -4.70 -5.76
N GLN A 37 -10.91 -4.14 -5.24
CA GLN A 37 -10.42 -4.41 -3.89
C GLN A 37 -11.45 -4.05 -2.82
N ALA A 38 -12.14 -2.92 -2.95
CA ALA A 38 -13.17 -2.51 -2.01
C ALA A 38 -14.32 -3.50 -1.92
N ARG A 39 -14.77 -4.06 -3.06
CA ARG A 39 -15.82 -5.08 -3.09
C ARG A 39 -15.36 -6.40 -2.48
N ASP A 40 -14.12 -6.79 -2.74
CA ASP A 40 -13.55 -8.00 -2.16
C ASP A 40 -13.39 -7.87 -0.64
N ASP A 41 -12.91 -6.72 -0.17
CA ASP A 41 -12.81 -6.40 1.25
C ASP A 41 -14.17 -6.32 1.94
N GLU A 42 -15.19 -5.73 1.31
CA GLU A 42 -16.57 -5.72 1.82
C GLU A 42 -17.09 -7.15 2.00
N ARG A 43 -16.94 -7.99 0.96
CA ARG A 43 -17.31 -9.42 1.03
C ARG A 43 -16.56 -10.15 2.15
N TYR A 44 -15.26 -9.90 2.28
CA TYR A 44 -14.43 -10.51 3.32
C TYR A 44 -14.90 -10.11 4.73
N VAL A 45 -15.20 -8.82 4.94
CA VAL A 45 -15.72 -8.33 6.22
C VAL A 45 -17.09 -8.91 6.52
N ASP A 46 -17.95 -9.07 5.51
CA ASP A 46 -19.26 -9.70 5.67
C ASP A 46 -19.15 -11.19 6.03
N GLU A 47 -18.21 -11.91 5.42
CA GLU A 47 -18.00 -13.35 5.64
C GLU A 47 -17.29 -13.64 6.97
N HIS A 48 -16.39 -12.77 7.43
CA HIS A 48 -15.48 -13.05 8.55
C HIS A 48 -15.54 -12.03 9.69
N GLY A 49 -16.41 -11.03 9.62
CA GLY A 49 -16.39 -9.86 10.50
C GLY A 49 -16.47 -10.17 11.98
N ASP A 50 -17.22 -11.18 12.38
CA ASP A 50 -17.35 -11.64 13.76
C ASP A 50 -16.08 -12.33 14.30
N GLN A 51 -15.34 -13.01 13.42
CA GLN A 51 -14.05 -13.63 13.68
C GLN A 51 -12.89 -12.63 13.71
N LEU A 52 -13.06 -11.43 13.17
CA LEU A 52 -12.03 -10.38 13.23
C LEU A 52 -11.95 -9.70 14.59
N SER A 53 -10.76 -9.26 14.99
CA SER A 53 -10.59 -8.56 16.25
C SER A 53 -11.45 -7.29 16.30
N ALA A 54 -11.79 -6.86 17.51
CA ALA A 54 -12.57 -5.64 17.70
C ALA A 54 -11.85 -4.38 17.14
N SER A 55 -10.52 -4.43 17.00
CA SER A 55 -9.74 -3.36 16.38
C SER A 55 -9.93 -3.30 14.87
N VAL A 56 -9.98 -4.45 14.18
CA VAL A 56 -10.26 -4.50 12.73
C VAL A 56 -11.68 -4.02 12.45
N ARG A 57 -12.66 -4.51 13.21
CA ARG A 57 -14.07 -4.12 13.04
C ARG A 57 -14.34 -2.62 13.20
N ARG A 58 -13.47 -1.90 13.93
CA ARG A 58 -13.57 -0.44 14.13
C ARG A 58 -12.63 0.36 13.24
N ALA A 59 -11.72 -0.31 12.53
CA ALA A 59 -10.78 0.36 11.65
C ALA A 59 -11.51 0.87 10.41
N LYS A 60 -11.02 1.97 9.84
CA LYS A 60 -11.43 2.37 8.49
C LYS A 60 -10.70 1.47 7.48
N TRP A 61 -11.46 0.84 6.60
CA TRP A 61 -10.90 0.04 5.52
C TRP A 61 -10.35 0.93 4.41
N VAL A 62 -9.17 0.58 3.93
CA VAL A 62 -8.39 1.29 2.91
C VAL A 62 -8.10 0.31 1.78
N HIS A 63 -8.41 0.74 0.56
CA HIS A 63 -8.40 -0.11 -0.63
C HIS A 63 -7.34 0.36 -1.65
N GLY A 64 -6.95 1.64 -1.61
CA GLY A 64 -5.91 2.21 -2.46
C GLY A 64 -4.92 3.10 -1.70
N PRO A 65 -3.68 3.27 -2.21
CA PRO A 65 -2.65 4.10 -1.56
C PRO A 65 -3.00 5.60 -1.51
N GLU A 66 -4.03 6.04 -2.25
CA GLU A 66 -4.59 7.38 -2.26
C GLU A 66 -5.61 7.62 -1.14
N ASP A 67 -6.17 6.55 -0.55
CA ASP A 67 -7.07 6.69 0.58
C ASP A 67 -6.35 7.34 1.77
N ARG A 68 -7.08 8.17 2.51
CA ARG A 68 -6.52 8.94 3.62
C ARG A 68 -7.27 8.65 4.92
N PRO A 69 -6.59 8.74 6.07
CA PRO A 69 -7.29 8.80 7.35
C PRO A 69 -8.16 10.07 7.39
N GLU A 70 -9.28 9.97 8.09
CA GLU A 70 -10.19 11.09 8.37
C GLU A 70 -9.66 11.97 9.50
N ARG A 71 -8.78 11.41 10.34
CA ARG A 71 -8.15 12.12 11.47
C ARG A 71 -6.83 11.47 11.86
N ASP A 72 -5.96 12.25 12.49
CA ASP A 72 -4.71 11.77 13.06
C ASP A 72 -4.94 10.66 14.10
N GLY A 73 -4.06 9.65 14.10
CA GLY A 73 -4.19 8.50 15.00
C GLY A 73 -5.34 7.53 14.65
N GLN A 74 -6.04 7.72 13.53
CA GLN A 74 -7.06 6.74 13.10
C GLN A 74 -6.39 5.42 12.73
N THR A 75 -6.91 4.33 13.29
CA THR A 75 -6.54 2.98 12.88
C THR A 75 -7.20 2.65 11.55
N LEU A 76 -6.37 2.20 10.62
CA LEU A 76 -6.74 1.77 9.28
C LEU A 76 -6.55 0.26 9.16
N ALA A 77 -7.29 -0.37 8.24
CA ALA A 77 -7.17 -1.78 7.90
C ALA A 77 -7.10 -1.93 6.38
N THR A 78 -6.27 -2.84 5.89
CA THR A 78 -6.17 -3.15 4.46
C THR A 78 -5.73 -4.60 4.24
N ARG A 79 -6.14 -5.17 3.10
CA ARG A 79 -5.55 -6.39 2.54
C ARG A 79 -4.76 -6.13 1.24
N SER A 80 -4.63 -4.86 0.85
CA SER A 80 -3.91 -4.47 -0.37
C SER A 80 -2.40 -4.42 -0.12
N LEU A 81 -1.65 -5.27 -0.82
CA LEU A 81 -0.18 -5.24 -0.77
C LEU A 81 0.40 -3.92 -1.31
N GLU A 82 -0.31 -3.25 -2.21
CA GLU A 82 0.09 -1.94 -2.72
C GLU A 82 0.04 -0.86 -1.63
N VAL A 83 -1.06 -0.83 -0.85
CA VAL A 83 -1.19 0.07 0.30
C VAL A 83 -0.06 -0.18 1.31
N ILE A 84 0.21 -1.44 1.61
CA ILE A 84 1.25 -1.83 2.58
C ILE A 84 2.65 -1.42 2.09
N ARG A 85 2.94 -1.59 0.79
CA ARG A 85 4.20 -1.14 0.18
C ARG A 85 4.36 0.37 0.29
N ALA A 86 3.33 1.13 -0.11
CA ALA A 86 3.35 2.58 -0.01
C ALA A 86 3.55 3.06 1.44
N TRP A 87 2.89 2.41 2.40
CA TRP A 87 3.04 2.69 3.82
C TRP A 87 4.47 2.42 4.33
N ALA A 88 5.06 1.28 3.97
CA ALA A 88 6.41 0.92 4.38
C ALA A 88 7.46 1.85 3.74
N ASP A 89 7.34 2.13 2.44
CA ASP A 89 8.25 3.00 1.70
C ASP A 89 8.29 4.43 2.26
N ALA A 90 7.14 4.99 2.62
CA ALA A 90 7.06 6.31 3.28
C ALA A 90 7.85 6.37 4.60
N ARG A 91 8.11 5.22 5.22
CA ARG A 91 8.87 5.06 6.48
C ARG A 91 10.31 4.61 6.26
N GLY A 92 10.71 4.36 5.01
CA GLY A 92 11.97 3.69 4.69
C GLY A 92 12.05 2.27 5.25
N ALA A 93 10.90 1.65 5.55
CA ALA A 93 10.84 0.35 6.18
C ALA A 93 10.99 -0.76 5.14
N GLN A 94 11.71 -1.83 5.49
CA GLN A 94 11.97 -2.97 4.61
C GLN A 94 11.32 -4.25 5.13
N PRO A 95 10.72 -5.10 4.27
CA PRO A 95 10.17 -6.38 4.70
C PRO A 95 11.22 -7.23 5.41
N ALA A 96 10.85 -7.81 6.55
CA ALA A 96 11.76 -8.61 7.35
C ALA A 96 11.04 -9.76 8.09
N THR A 97 11.83 -10.69 8.60
CA THR A 97 11.41 -11.80 9.47
C THR A 97 12.32 -11.90 10.70
N ALA A 98 11.98 -12.78 11.63
CA ALA A 98 12.81 -13.05 12.81
C ALA A 98 14.15 -13.72 12.41
N PRO A 99 15.24 -13.51 13.17
CA PRO A 99 16.52 -14.17 12.92
C PRO A 99 16.40 -15.68 12.87
N GLY A 100 17.10 -16.31 11.92
CA GLY A 100 17.05 -17.77 11.74
C GLY A 100 15.71 -18.29 11.21
N GLY A 101 14.81 -17.39 10.80
CA GLY A 101 13.59 -17.72 10.10
C GLY A 101 13.84 -18.08 8.63
N ASP A 102 12.86 -18.76 8.03
CA ASP A 102 12.79 -18.98 6.60
C ASP A 102 12.53 -17.63 5.88
N THR A 103 13.33 -17.29 4.87
CA THR A 103 13.20 -16.05 4.10
C THR A 103 12.31 -16.17 2.88
N GLU A 104 12.07 -17.39 2.41
CA GLU A 104 11.18 -17.67 1.28
C GLU A 104 9.74 -17.85 1.79
N HIS A 105 9.59 -18.43 2.98
CA HIS A 105 8.29 -18.65 3.64
C HIS A 105 8.28 -18.13 5.09
N PRO A 106 8.40 -16.80 5.29
CA PRO A 106 8.55 -16.23 6.62
C PRO A 106 7.39 -16.58 7.56
N ARG A 107 7.70 -17.21 8.70
CA ARG A 107 6.70 -17.48 9.74
C ARG A 107 6.19 -16.19 10.39
N VAL A 108 7.08 -15.23 10.64
CA VAL A 108 6.76 -13.96 11.28
C VAL A 108 6.99 -12.84 10.29
N LEU A 109 5.94 -12.11 9.94
CA LEU A 109 6.03 -10.94 9.08
C LEU A 109 6.33 -9.68 9.91
N ARG A 110 7.44 -9.02 9.59
CA ARG A 110 7.89 -7.77 10.21
C ARG A 110 8.29 -6.75 9.16
N PHE A 111 8.55 -5.54 9.64
CA PHE A 111 9.28 -4.52 8.92
C PHE A 111 10.49 -4.10 9.75
N ASP A 112 11.63 -4.00 9.09
CA ASP A 112 12.81 -3.35 9.62
C ASP A 112 12.71 -1.84 9.37
N PHE A 113 12.83 -1.04 10.42
CA PHE A 113 12.66 0.42 10.35
C PHE A 113 14.00 1.11 10.58
N PRO A 114 14.35 2.14 9.79
CA PRO A 114 15.58 2.90 10.00
C PRO A 114 15.69 3.44 11.43
N GLY A 115 16.86 3.28 12.04
CA GLY A 115 17.15 3.77 13.39
C GLY A 115 16.64 2.89 14.53
N TYR A 116 16.06 1.72 14.22
CA TYR A 116 15.74 0.70 15.21
C TYR A 116 16.76 -0.43 15.11
N ASP A 117 17.55 -0.64 16.16
CA ASP A 117 18.45 -1.78 16.23
C ASP A 117 17.67 -3.02 16.65
N ARG A 118 17.25 -3.80 15.66
CA ARG A 118 16.67 -5.13 15.85
C ARG A 118 17.44 -6.09 14.97
N GLU A 119 17.85 -7.20 15.56
CA GLU A 119 18.29 -8.36 14.79
C GLU A 119 17.06 -8.88 14.03
N LEU A 120 16.86 -8.40 12.80
CA LEU A 120 15.85 -8.88 11.87
C LEU A 120 16.54 -9.35 10.60
N GLN A 121 15.95 -10.34 9.94
CA GLN A 121 16.47 -10.88 8.70
C GLN A 121 15.65 -10.33 7.53
N PRO A 122 16.26 -9.66 6.55
CA PRO A 122 15.55 -9.13 5.39
C PRO A 122 14.86 -10.24 4.58
N VAL A 123 13.69 -9.95 4.03
CA VAL A 123 12.98 -10.82 3.08
C VAL A 123 12.53 -10.03 1.86
N SER A 124 12.23 -10.71 0.75
CA SER A 124 11.68 -10.04 -0.43
C SER A 124 10.24 -9.61 -0.21
N TRP A 125 9.81 -8.58 -0.91
CA TRP A 125 8.40 -8.18 -0.98
C TRP A 125 7.48 -9.28 -1.53
N GLU A 126 8.02 -10.17 -2.35
CA GLU A 126 7.31 -11.34 -2.89
C GLU A 126 7.06 -12.35 -1.76
N ALA A 127 8.09 -12.81 -1.06
CA ALA A 127 7.94 -13.76 0.05
C ALA A 127 7.05 -13.21 1.19
N TRP A 128 7.18 -11.92 1.50
CA TRP A 128 6.33 -11.25 2.49
C TRP A 128 4.88 -11.19 2.02
N GLY A 129 4.65 -10.76 0.78
CA GLY A 129 3.32 -10.61 0.19
C GLY A 129 2.59 -11.93 -0.02
N ASP A 130 3.31 -12.96 -0.48
CA ASP A 130 2.79 -14.31 -0.64
C ASP A 130 2.33 -14.87 0.69
N THR A 131 3.15 -14.73 1.72
CA THR A 131 2.78 -15.16 3.08
C THR A 131 1.58 -14.40 3.63
N PHE A 132 1.53 -13.08 3.40
CA PHE A 132 0.43 -12.24 3.86
C PHE A 132 -0.89 -12.65 3.21
N THR A 133 -0.87 -12.85 1.89
CA THR A 133 -2.05 -13.21 1.10
C THR A 133 -2.47 -14.66 1.36
N SER A 134 -1.52 -15.59 1.42
CA SER A 134 -1.83 -17.03 1.60
C SER A 134 -2.45 -17.35 2.95
N ARG A 135 -2.23 -16.49 3.95
CA ARG A 135 -2.77 -16.62 5.31
C ARG A 135 -3.98 -15.71 5.54
N ASP A 136 -4.48 -15.08 4.48
CA ASP A 136 -5.65 -14.20 4.48
C ASP A 136 -5.62 -13.16 5.61
N LEU A 137 -4.46 -12.49 5.73
CA LEU A 137 -4.20 -11.56 6.82
C LEU A 137 -4.79 -10.17 6.53
N VAL A 138 -5.13 -9.48 7.61
CA VAL A 138 -5.47 -8.05 7.61
C VAL A 138 -4.30 -7.26 8.20
N PHE A 139 -3.85 -6.23 7.48
CA PHE A 139 -2.86 -5.29 7.95
C PHE A 139 -3.55 -4.10 8.64
N LEU A 140 -3.49 -4.05 9.97
CA LEU A 140 -3.90 -2.87 10.73
C LEU A 140 -2.72 -1.94 10.91
N TYR A 141 -2.94 -0.64 10.72
CA TYR A 141 -1.89 0.36 10.86
C TYR A 141 -2.43 1.73 11.22
N GLN A 142 -1.50 2.66 11.45
CA GLN A 142 -1.81 4.09 11.57
C GLN A 142 -0.85 4.86 10.67
N GLU A 143 -1.35 5.88 9.99
CA GLU A 143 -0.47 6.80 9.24
C GLU A 143 0.32 7.68 10.20
N THR A 144 -0.40 8.35 11.08
CA THR A 144 0.13 9.28 12.06
C THR A 144 -0.31 8.87 13.46
N LEU A 145 0.45 9.28 14.46
CA LEU A 145 0.02 9.35 15.85
C LEU A 145 -1.06 10.42 15.98
N SER A 146 -1.77 10.46 17.12
CA SER A 146 -2.72 11.55 17.43
C SER A 146 -2.09 12.95 17.45
N SER A 147 -0.76 13.05 17.49
CA SER A 147 0.01 14.30 17.39
C SER A 147 0.32 14.73 15.95
N GLY A 148 -0.11 13.97 14.94
CA GLY A 148 0.20 14.21 13.52
C GLY A 148 1.59 13.72 13.08
N ARG A 149 2.43 13.25 14.01
CA ARG A 149 3.74 12.65 13.67
C ARG A 149 3.55 11.29 13.01
N GLN A 150 4.43 10.94 12.07
CA GLN A 150 4.44 9.61 11.43
C GLN A 150 4.48 8.47 12.46
N SER A 151 3.64 7.46 12.26
CA SER A 151 3.53 6.28 13.13
C SER A 151 4.12 5.04 12.45
N ASN A 152 4.90 4.25 13.17
CA ASN A 152 5.37 2.92 12.73
C ASN A 152 4.46 1.79 13.24
N PHE A 153 3.28 2.12 13.78
CA PHE A 153 2.35 1.14 14.31
C PHE A 153 1.77 0.29 13.20
N PHE A 154 1.94 -1.03 13.33
CA PHE A 154 1.15 -2.01 12.60
C PHE A 154 0.89 -3.26 13.43
N ARG A 155 -0.13 -4.00 13.05
CA ARG A 155 -0.47 -5.34 13.55
C ARG A 155 -1.04 -6.16 12.40
N LEU A 156 -0.82 -7.47 12.45
CA LEU A 156 -1.50 -8.42 11.57
C LEU A 156 -2.63 -9.10 12.35
N ASP A 157 -3.73 -9.34 11.66
CA ASP A 157 -4.88 -10.08 12.17
C ASP A 157 -5.33 -11.10 11.14
N SER A 158 -6.07 -12.12 11.56
CA SER A 158 -6.62 -13.15 10.68
C SER A 158 -7.94 -13.65 11.28
N PRO A 159 -8.91 -14.05 10.45
CA PRO A 159 -10.14 -14.70 10.92
C PRO A 159 -9.88 -16.11 11.45
N GLU A 160 -8.79 -16.75 11.02
CA GLU A 160 -8.37 -18.09 11.46
C GLU A 160 -7.51 -18.08 12.73
N ARG A 161 -7.45 -16.95 13.45
CA ARG A 161 -6.74 -16.89 14.74
C ARG A 161 -7.30 -17.94 15.70
N GLU A 162 -6.42 -18.72 16.34
CA GLU A 162 -6.81 -19.76 17.33
C GLU A 162 -7.54 -19.20 18.56
N ASP A 163 -7.52 -17.88 18.77
CA ASP A 163 -8.28 -17.21 19.82
C ASP A 163 -9.58 -16.65 19.28
N GLY A 164 -10.70 -17.32 19.60
CA GLY A 164 -12.07 -16.88 19.35
C GLY A 164 -13.07 -17.97 19.69
#